data_AF-A0A1F5S2H7-F1
#
_entry.id   AF-A0A1F5S2H7-F1
#
_cell.length_a   1.000
_cell.length_b   1.000
_cell.length_c   1.000
_cell.angle_alpha   90.00
_cell.angle_beta   90.00
_cell.angle_gamma   90.00
#
_symmetry.space_group_name_H-M   'P 1'
#
loop_
_entity.id
_entity.type
_entity.pdbx_description
1 polymer ?
#
loop_
_entity_poly.entity_id
_entity_poly.type
_entity_poly.pdbx_seq_one_letter_code
_entity_poly.pdbx_strand_id
1 'polypeptide(L)'
;MFDIPQEPRSNKEKIKQIGKKIYDASKKRRDGRKVHKIVQYALYFFTVLFLLAAINFAAYPSYLKYIYSQLAIGKDSIENTMAHVMEEDFNKAFAWANLAKHNFSNGFEKFKMMKDNFFVSNIKPLNNQLADIERVLKSTETLSGAVQKATAIGKEMEDAIDEGNMVSFSKFTLDEKRRILKVIEKKEKDFENIKLEMDIAADNLNEVEYYAALEPFKDLIDGLKIRVTKERDTFAKALPMLKIMPGFFGYPEGARYIAAVYEPASESRRQLPPEGRTGELSPASENTKNTKIDEFFIFDILYGEILGCEAHNVNEPGNYEPIKQWLREDGDFDFEWDELARNINRYYPAHSGFVREFDGIISGSPKFIREFFELSGQIIINGTEYNKDNIFKQIDAGQWDTQLQVKQEDKCPLFLELKIRIFDLPPLQWADFVDIVHENTETKNINATLKNQKVQELIRGQQAKRGL
;
A
#
# COMPACT_ATOMS: atom_id res chain seq x y z
N MET A 1 11.29 -49.47 82.34
CA MET A 1 11.24 -48.62 83.54
C MET A 1 9.94 -47.82 83.44
N PHE A 2 8.89 -48.27 84.11
CA PHE A 2 7.57 -47.65 84.07
C PHE A 2 7.53 -46.60 85.16
N ASP A 3 7.39 -45.33 84.77
CA ASP A 3 7.22 -44.22 85.70
C ASP A 3 5.79 -44.29 86.25
N ILE A 4 5.63 -44.87 87.45
CA ILE A 4 4.34 -44.95 88.13
C ILE A 4 4.07 -43.56 88.74
N PRO A 5 3.03 -42.84 88.31
CA PRO A 5 2.75 -41.51 88.84
C PRO A 5 2.45 -41.60 90.34
N GLN A 6 3.27 -40.92 91.14
CA GLN A 6 3.07 -40.81 92.59
C GLN A 6 1.71 -40.17 92.89
N GLU A 7 0.88 -40.82 93.70
CA GLU A 7 -0.36 -40.21 94.20
C GLU A 7 -0.03 -39.00 95.10
N PRO A 8 -0.73 -37.87 94.93
CA PRO A 8 -0.52 -36.69 95.75
C PRO A 8 -0.79 -37.00 97.24
N ARG A 9 0.21 -36.78 98.09
CA ARG A 9 0.23 -37.23 99.50
C ARG A 9 -0.60 -36.35 100.45
N SER A 10 -1.28 -35.33 99.95
CA SER A 10 -2.10 -34.41 100.76
C SER A 10 -3.37 -33.99 100.02
N ASN A 11 -4.49 -33.92 100.74
CA ASN A 11 -5.76 -33.37 100.22
C ASN A 11 -5.59 -31.97 99.59
N LYS A 12 -4.60 -31.19 100.05
CA LYS A 12 -4.27 -29.88 99.44
C LYS A 12 -3.74 -29.99 98.01
N GLU A 13 -2.96 -31.02 97.69
CA GLU A 13 -2.42 -31.24 96.35
C GLU A 13 -3.50 -31.73 95.37
N LYS A 14 -4.42 -32.59 95.81
CA LYS A 14 -5.59 -33.02 95.01
C LYS A 14 -6.49 -31.82 94.65
N ILE A 15 -6.77 -30.94 95.61
CA ILE A 15 -7.55 -29.71 95.36
C ILE A 15 -6.83 -28.78 94.37
N LYS A 16 -5.50 -28.63 94.49
CA LYS A 16 -4.70 -27.80 93.57
C LYS A 16 -4.68 -28.37 92.14
N GLN A 17 -4.60 -29.69 91.98
CA GLN A 17 -4.67 -30.34 90.66
C GLN A 17 -6.07 -30.20 90.02
N ILE A 18 -7.14 -30.36 90.80
CA ILE A 18 -8.52 -30.17 90.30
C ILE A 18 -8.74 -28.70 89.90
N GLY A 19 -8.32 -27.75 90.73
CA GLY A 19 -8.39 -26.32 90.43
C GLY A 19 -7.62 -25.95 89.15
N LYS A 20 -6.42 -26.53 88.96
CA LYS A 20 -5.64 -26.34 87.72
C LYS A 20 -6.35 -26.92 86.50
N LYS A 21 -6.92 -28.13 86.58
CA LYS A 21 -7.70 -28.74 85.47
C LYS A 21 -8.93 -27.91 85.11
N ILE A 22 -9.66 -27.38 86.09
CA ILE A 22 -10.82 -26.51 85.87
C ILE A 22 -10.38 -25.17 85.27
N TYR A 23 -9.29 -24.58 85.77
CA TYR A 23 -8.72 -23.36 85.22
C TYR A 23 -8.28 -23.54 83.76
N ASP A 24 -7.51 -24.60 83.46
CA ASP A 24 -7.04 -24.90 82.10
C ASP A 24 -8.20 -25.22 81.15
N ALA A 25 -9.23 -25.95 81.61
CA ALA A 25 -10.45 -26.19 80.83
C ALA A 25 -11.26 -24.92 80.58
N SER A 26 -11.36 -24.03 81.57
CA SER A 26 -12.05 -22.73 81.45
C SER A 26 -11.28 -21.77 80.53
N LYS A 27 -9.94 -21.76 80.61
CA LYS A 27 -9.04 -21.01 79.74
C LYS A 27 -9.13 -21.51 78.30
N LYS A 28 -9.08 -22.83 78.08
CA LYS A 28 -9.27 -23.44 76.75
C LYS A 28 -10.63 -23.13 76.14
N ARG A 29 -11.71 -23.11 76.94
CA ARG A 29 -13.05 -22.67 76.50
C ARG A 29 -13.09 -21.18 76.17
N ARG A 30 -12.43 -20.32 76.97
CA ARG A 30 -12.36 -18.86 76.74
C ARG A 30 -11.55 -18.54 75.48
N ASP A 31 -10.43 -19.21 75.27
CA ASP A 31 -9.58 -19.04 74.10
C ASP A 31 -10.25 -19.59 72.84
N GLY A 32 -10.96 -20.73 72.93
CA GLY A 32 -11.79 -21.24 71.83
C GLY A 32 -12.89 -20.28 71.38
N ARG A 33 -13.55 -19.58 72.32
CA ARG A 33 -14.53 -18.53 71.97
C ARG A 33 -13.89 -17.33 71.27
N LYS A 34 -12.67 -16.93 71.67
CA LYS A 34 -11.93 -15.85 70.99
C LYS A 34 -11.54 -16.26 69.58
N VAL A 35 -10.98 -17.45 69.40
CA VAL A 35 -10.61 -18.00 68.09
C VAL A 35 -11.83 -18.10 67.19
N HIS A 36 -12.97 -18.60 67.70
CA HIS A 36 -14.21 -18.67 66.93
C HIS A 36 -14.68 -17.29 66.45
N LYS A 37 -14.63 -16.26 67.31
CA LYS A 37 -14.96 -14.88 66.91
C LYS A 37 -14.00 -14.35 65.84
N ILE A 38 -12.70 -14.61 65.97
CA ILE A 38 -11.70 -14.19 64.97
C ILE A 38 -11.98 -14.87 63.62
N VAL A 39 -12.23 -16.18 63.62
CA VAL A 39 -12.59 -16.93 62.40
C VAL A 39 -13.89 -16.39 61.79
N GLN A 40 -14.91 -16.11 62.61
CA GLN A 40 -16.17 -15.55 62.15
C GLN A 40 -15.99 -14.16 61.50
N TYR A 41 -15.21 -13.27 62.12
CA TYR A 41 -14.91 -11.96 61.53
C TYR A 41 -14.08 -12.09 60.25
N ALA A 42 -13.11 -13.00 60.20
CA ALA A 42 -12.35 -13.29 58.99
C ALA A 42 -13.27 -13.78 57.86
N LEU A 43 -14.21 -14.69 58.15
CA LEU A 43 -15.19 -15.17 57.17
C LEU A 43 -16.11 -14.06 56.66
N TYR A 44 -16.61 -13.19 57.55
CA TYR A 44 -17.39 -12.02 57.12
C TYR A 44 -16.55 -11.08 56.24
N PHE A 45 -15.31 -10.81 56.63
CA PHE A 45 -14.38 -10.00 55.83
C PHE A 45 -14.17 -10.60 54.43
N PHE A 46 -13.90 -11.90 54.33
CA PHE A 46 -13.75 -12.59 53.04
C PHE A 46 -15.04 -12.63 52.24
N THR A 47 -16.20 -12.74 52.89
CA THR A 47 -17.50 -12.71 52.20
C THR A 47 -17.79 -11.32 51.64
N VAL A 48 -17.51 -10.25 52.40
CA VAL A 48 -17.64 -8.88 51.90
C VAL A 48 -16.67 -8.65 50.74
N LEU A 49 -15.43 -9.09 50.85
CA LEU A 49 -14.43 -8.98 49.78
C LEU A 49 -14.85 -9.77 48.53
N PHE A 50 -15.42 -10.97 48.71
CA PHE A 50 -15.97 -11.78 47.63
C PHE A 50 -17.17 -11.10 46.97
N LEU A 51 -18.11 -10.54 47.73
CA LEU A 51 -19.25 -9.80 47.17
C LEU A 51 -18.80 -8.55 46.41
N LEU A 52 -17.83 -7.80 46.93
CA LEU A 52 -17.24 -6.66 46.23
C LEU A 52 -16.57 -7.10 44.92
N ALA A 53 -15.82 -8.20 44.93
CA ALA A 53 -15.25 -8.79 43.72
C ALA A 53 -16.36 -9.20 42.75
N ALA A 54 -17.37 -9.95 43.20
CA ALA A 54 -18.49 -10.42 42.37
C ALA A 54 -19.27 -9.27 41.71
N ILE A 55 -19.52 -8.18 42.45
CA ILE A 55 -20.18 -6.98 41.92
C ILE A 55 -19.32 -6.34 40.83
N ASN A 56 -17.99 -6.26 41.02
CA ASN A 56 -17.08 -5.77 39.98
C ASN A 56 -17.05 -6.70 38.76
N PHE A 57 -17.01 -8.01 38.98
CA PHE A 57 -16.99 -9.00 37.90
C PHE A 57 -18.31 -9.04 37.10
N ALA A 58 -19.44 -8.72 37.72
CA ALA A 58 -20.75 -8.69 37.06
C ALA A 58 -20.86 -7.66 35.93
N ALA A 59 -20.00 -6.63 35.90
CA ALA A 59 -19.98 -5.64 34.83
C ALA A 59 -19.25 -6.12 33.55
N TYR A 60 -18.35 -7.11 33.65
CA TYR A 60 -17.53 -7.55 32.53
C TYR A 60 -18.30 -8.15 31.35
N PRO A 61 -19.33 -9.01 31.54
CA PRO A 61 -20.12 -9.49 30.42
C PRO A 61 -20.73 -8.36 29.59
N SER A 62 -21.17 -7.28 30.24
CA SER A 62 -21.71 -6.09 29.55
C SER A 62 -20.62 -5.35 28.77
N TYR A 63 -19.40 -5.23 29.31
CA TYR A 63 -18.27 -4.64 28.60
C TYR A 63 -17.84 -5.47 27.39
N LEU A 64 -17.69 -6.79 27.57
CA LEU A 64 -17.33 -7.70 26.48
C LEU A 64 -18.39 -7.67 25.37
N LYS A 65 -19.68 -7.69 25.73
CA LYS A 65 -20.78 -7.55 24.76
C LYS A 65 -20.70 -6.22 24.00
N TYR A 66 -20.41 -5.12 24.70
CA TYR A 66 -20.25 -3.81 24.07
C TYR A 66 -19.06 -3.79 23.12
N ILE A 67 -17.88 -4.23 23.57
CA ILE A 67 -16.65 -4.30 22.76
C ILE A 67 -16.92 -5.14 21.51
N TYR A 68 -17.48 -6.34 21.66
CA TYR A 68 -17.83 -7.21 20.53
C TYR A 68 -18.80 -6.53 19.56
N SER A 69 -19.85 -5.88 20.07
CA SER A 69 -20.80 -5.16 19.23
C SER A 69 -20.14 -4.04 18.44
N GLN A 70 -19.25 -3.26 19.06
CA GLN A 70 -18.52 -2.19 18.39
C GLN A 70 -17.56 -2.74 17.33
N LEU A 71 -16.87 -3.86 17.60
CA LEU A 71 -16.03 -4.53 16.62
C LEU A 71 -16.81 -5.08 15.43
N ALA A 72 -17.99 -5.68 15.68
CA ALA A 72 -18.85 -6.18 14.62
C ALA A 72 -19.32 -5.03 13.70
N ILE A 73 -19.82 -3.93 14.29
CA ILE A 73 -20.23 -2.74 13.51
C ILE A 73 -19.03 -2.14 12.79
N GLY A 74 -17.85 -2.08 13.43
CA GLY A 74 -16.63 -1.58 12.82
C GLY A 74 -16.21 -2.42 11.60
N LYS A 75 -16.25 -3.75 11.71
CA LYS A 75 -15.98 -4.68 10.62
C LYS A 75 -16.95 -4.46 9.45
N ASP A 76 -18.25 -4.48 9.72
CA ASP A 76 -19.28 -4.30 8.70
C ASP A 76 -19.13 -2.92 8.01
N SER A 77 -18.73 -1.89 8.77
CA SER A 77 -18.46 -0.56 8.24
C SER A 77 -17.25 -0.53 7.30
N ILE A 78 -16.18 -1.27 7.60
CA ILE A 78 -15.03 -1.42 6.68
C ILE A 78 -15.45 -2.17 5.41
N GLU A 79 -16.26 -3.23 5.53
CA GLU A 79 -16.75 -3.99 4.37
C GLU A 79 -17.60 -3.09 3.46
N ASN A 80 -18.50 -2.28 4.02
CA ASN A 80 -19.27 -1.29 3.27
C ASN A 80 -18.39 -0.17 2.70
N THR A 81 -17.33 0.22 3.41
CA THR A 81 -16.35 1.18 2.89
C THR A 81 -15.71 0.63 1.62
N MET A 82 -15.25 -0.61 1.64
CA MET A 82 -14.61 -1.24 0.47
C MET A 82 -15.61 -1.40 -0.68
N ALA A 83 -16.85 -1.80 -0.40
CA ALA A 83 -17.89 -1.88 -1.42
C ALA A 83 -18.09 -0.53 -2.12
N HIS A 84 -18.20 0.56 -1.37
CA HIS A 84 -18.36 1.89 -1.96
C HIS A 84 -17.09 2.43 -2.66
N VAL A 85 -15.89 2.07 -2.20
CA VAL A 85 -14.65 2.35 -2.95
C VAL A 85 -14.66 1.64 -4.31
N MET A 86 -15.14 0.40 -4.37
CA MET A 86 -15.26 -0.35 -5.64
C MET A 86 -16.35 0.22 -6.56
N GLU A 87 -17.35 0.88 -6.00
CA GLU A 87 -18.38 1.64 -6.72
C GLU A 87 -17.94 3.09 -7.04
N GLU A 88 -16.72 3.48 -6.67
CA GLU A 88 -16.16 4.84 -6.84
C GLU A 88 -16.94 5.95 -6.10
N ASP A 89 -17.76 5.60 -5.10
CA ASP A 89 -18.50 6.53 -4.25
C ASP A 89 -17.69 6.85 -2.99
N PHE A 90 -16.69 7.73 -3.12
CA PHE A 90 -15.78 8.05 -2.03
C PHE A 90 -16.45 8.88 -0.93
N ASN A 91 -17.51 9.63 -1.26
CA ASN A 91 -18.37 10.29 -0.29
C ASN A 91 -19.00 9.30 0.70
N LYS A 92 -19.67 8.24 0.22
CA LYS A 92 -20.22 7.19 1.10
C LYS A 92 -19.12 6.37 1.74
N ALA A 93 -18.07 6.01 1.01
CA ALA A 93 -16.94 5.27 1.57
C ALA A 93 -16.33 6.01 2.77
N PHE A 94 -16.11 7.32 2.66
CA PHE A 94 -15.60 8.14 3.76
C PHE A 94 -16.55 8.16 4.97
N ALA A 95 -17.87 8.24 4.75
CA ALA A 95 -18.84 8.19 5.84
C ALA A 95 -18.79 6.86 6.61
N TRP A 96 -18.71 5.73 5.90
CA TRP A 96 -18.57 4.41 6.51
C TRP A 96 -17.20 4.21 7.17
N ALA A 97 -16.12 4.73 6.58
CA ALA A 97 -14.79 4.66 7.17
C ALA A 97 -14.71 5.45 8.49
N ASN A 98 -15.36 6.61 8.57
CA ASN A 98 -15.50 7.37 9.81
C ASN A 98 -16.28 6.58 10.87
N LEU A 99 -17.37 5.93 10.47
CA LEU A 99 -18.16 5.09 11.38
C LEU A 99 -17.33 3.90 11.88
N ALA A 100 -16.56 3.25 11.01
CA ALA A 100 -15.65 2.18 11.39
C ALA A 100 -14.65 2.64 12.45
N LYS A 101 -13.94 3.75 12.17
CA LYS A 101 -12.97 4.34 13.09
C LYS A 101 -13.57 4.67 14.44
N HIS A 102 -14.76 5.27 14.45
CA HIS A 102 -15.45 5.60 15.69
C HIS A 102 -15.78 4.36 16.53
N ASN A 103 -16.34 3.32 15.91
CA ASN A 103 -16.69 2.10 16.62
C ASN A 103 -15.45 1.34 17.14
N PHE A 104 -14.40 1.22 16.32
CA PHE A 104 -13.15 0.58 16.79
C PHE A 104 -12.51 1.35 17.95
N SER A 105 -12.50 2.68 17.88
CA SER A 105 -11.97 3.51 18.97
C SER A 105 -12.81 3.37 20.25
N ASN A 106 -14.14 3.42 20.16
CA ASN A 106 -15.03 3.19 21.29
C ASN A 106 -14.85 1.79 21.92
N GLY A 107 -14.71 0.76 21.08
CA GLY A 107 -14.43 -0.60 21.52
C GLY A 107 -13.09 -0.70 22.25
N PHE A 108 -12.06 -0.06 21.71
CA PHE A 108 -10.72 -0.01 22.30
C PHE A 108 -10.68 0.75 23.63
N GLU A 109 -11.31 1.92 23.73
CA GLU A 109 -11.40 2.68 24.97
C GLU A 109 -12.15 1.89 26.05
N LYS A 110 -13.26 1.22 25.69
CA LYS A 110 -13.99 0.40 26.65
C LYS A 110 -13.19 -0.81 27.12
N PHE A 111 -12.40 -1.40 26.22
CA PHE A 111 -11.45 -2.44 26.57
C PHE A 111 -10.38 -1.95 27.54
N LYS A 112 -9.81 -0.76 27.33
CA LYS A 112 -8.84 -0.16 28.26
C LYS A 112 -9.43 0.03 29.66
N MET A 113 -10.64 0.59 29.75
CA MET A 113 -11.34 0.71 31.04
C MET A 113 -11.53 -0.64 31.74
N MET A 114 -11.80 -1.71 30.99
CA MET A 114 -11.91 -3.06 31.52
C MET A 114 -10.56 -3.59 32.02
N LYS A 115 -9.50 -3.44 31.23
CA LYS A 115 -8.14 -3.90 31.52
C LYS A 115 -7.54 -3.17 32.73
N ASP A 116 -7.74 -1.86 32.82
CA ASP A 116 -7.19 -1.00 33.87
C ASP A 116 -7.94 -1.14 35.21
N ASN A 117 -9.04 -1.90 35.24
CA ASN A 117 -9.73 -2.18 36.50
C ASN A 117 -8.78 -2.90 37.48
N PHE A 118 -8.84 -2.51 38.76
CA PHE A 118 -8.00 -3.03 39.83
C PHE A 118 -8.03 -4.57 39.92
N PHE A 119 -9.18 -5.22 39.74
CA PHE A 119 -9.27 -6.67 39.87
C PHE A 119 -8.65 -7.42 38.69
N VAL A 120 -8.70 -6.83 37.50
CA VAL A 120 -8.21 -7.45 36.25
C VAL A 120 -6.70 -7.25 36.11
N SER A 121 -6.22 -6.02 36.29
CA SER A 121 -4.79 -5.67 36.15
C SER A 121 -3.87 -6.43 37.11
N ASN A 122 -4.37 -6.85 38.27
CA ASN A 122 -3.59 -7.59 39.26
C ASN A 122 -3.47 -9.11 38.97
N ILE A 123 -4.19 -9.65 37.99
CA ILE A 123 -4.13 -11.08 37.63
C ILE A 123 -3.15 -11.26 36.48
N LYS A 124 -1.87 -11.53 36.79
CA LYS A 124 -0.78 -11.69 35.80
C LYS A 124 -1.13 -12.53 34.55
N PRO A 125 -1.63 -13.77 34.66
CA PRO A 125 -1.92 -14.59 33.47
C PRO A 125 -3.04 -13.99 32.60
N LEU A 126 -4.00 -13.28 33.21
CA LEU A 126 -5.05 -12.57 32.49
C LEU A 126 -4.49 -11.32 31.80
N ASN A 127 -3.60 -10.58 32.46
CA ASN A 127 -3.01 -9.37 31.89
C ASN A 127 -2.20 -9.65 30.61
N ASN A 128 -1.51 -10.80 30.53
CA ASN A 128 -0.81 -11.20 29.30
C ASN A 128 -1.81 -11.41 28.15
N GLN A 129 -2.90 -12.17 28.38
CA GLN A 129 -3.95 -12.38 27.37
C GLN A 129 -4.63 -11.07 26.96
N LEU A 130 -4.83 -10.15 27.91
CA LEU A 130 -5.38 -8.82 27.63
C LEU A 130 -4.38 -7.94 26.86
N ALA A 131 -3.07 -8.15 26.97
CA ALA A 131 -2.11 -7.44 26.12
C ALA A 131 -2.27 -7.86 24.66
N ASP A 132 -2.47 -9.15 24.38
CA ASP A 132 -2.71 -9.64 23.02
C ASP A 132 -4.05 -9.14 22.45
N ILE A 133 -5.12 -9.15 23.26
CA ILE A 133 -6.39 -8.53 22.86
C ILE A 133 -6.21 -7.03 22.61
N GLU A 134 -5.43 -6.33 23.45
CA GLU A 134 -5.13 -4.91 23.24
C GLU A 134 -4.46 -4.67 21.91
N ARG A 135 -3.47 -5.49 21.53
CA ARG A 135 -2.77 -5.40 20.24
C ARG A 135 -3.75 -5.56 19.08
N VAL A 136 -4.60 -6.60 19.10
CA VAL A 136 -5.61 -6.80 18.03
C VAL A 136 -6.54 -5.60 17.93
N LEU A 137 -7.10 -5.13 19.04
CA LEU A 137 -8.00 -3.97 19.06
C LEU A 137 -7.30 -2.71 18.56
N LYS A 138 -6.07 -2.46 19.03
CA LYS A 138 -5.27 -1.31 18.62
C LYS A 138 -4.93 -1.36 17.14
N SER A 139 -4.63 -2.53 16.60
CA SER A 139 -4.43 -2.73 15.16
C SER A 139 -5.68 -2.39 14.37
N THR A 140 -6.87 -2.86 14.79
CA THR A 140 -8.12 -2.54 14.09
C THR A 140 -8.46 -1.05 14.15
N GLU A 141 -8.27 -0.40 15.30
CA GLU A 141 -8.42 1.05 15.43
C GLU A 141 -7.46 1.80 14.49
N THR A 142 -6.17 1.42 14.51
CA THR A 142 -5.13 2.07 13.71
C THR A 142 -5.40 1.89 12.21
N LEU A 143 -5.74 0.67 11.78
CA LEU A 143 -6.07 0.35 10.40
C LEU A 143 -7.32 1.11 9.92
N SER A 144 -8.36 1.20 10.75
CA SER A 144 -9.55 1.99 10.42
C SER A 144 -9.24 3.49 10.28
N GLY A 145 -8.26 4.00 11.03
CA GLY A 145 -7.69 5.33 10.84
C GLY A 145 -7.03 5.52 9.47
N ALA A 146 -6.24 4.54 9.03
CA ALA A 146 -5.60 4.54 7.72
C ALA A 146 -6.65 4.52 6.59
N VAL A 147 -7.66 3.66 6.69
CA VAL A 147 -8.78 3.57 5.73
C VAL A 147 -9.58 4.89 5.68
N GLN A 148 -9.82 5.50 6.83
CA GLN A 148 -10.51 6.80 6.92
C GLN A 148 -9.72 7.93 6.24
N LYS A 149 -8.38 7.95 6.36
CA LYS A 149 -7.54 8.91 5.64
C LYS A 149 -7.52 8.63 4.13
N ALA A 150 -7.38 7.37 3.73
CA ALA A 150 -7.37 6.99 2.33
C ALA A 150 -8.66 7.39 1.62
N THR A 151 -9.81 7.11 2.24
CA THR A 151 -11.13 7.51 1.72
C THR A 151 -11.35 9.02 1.75
N ALA A 152 -10.79 9.74 2.73
CA ALA A 152 -10.81 11.21 2.72
C ALA A 152 -10.06 11.79 1.52
N ILE A 153 -8.91 11.22 1.18
CA ILE A 153 -8.15 11.61 -0.02
C ILE A 153 -8.96 11.29 -1.28
N GLY A 154 -9.52 10.08 -1.38
CA GLY A 154 -10.38 9.69 -2.50
C GLY A 154 -11.57 10.63 -2.68
N LYS A 155 -12.21 11.05 -1.57
CA LYS A 155 -13.28 12.05 -1.58
C LYS A 155 -12.79 13.40 -2.09
N GLU A 156 -11.63 13.89 -1.64
CA GLU A 156 -11.06 15.14 -2.16
C GLU A 156 -10.71 15.07 -3.66
N MET A 157 -10.36 13.88 -4.18
CA MET A 157 -10.19 13.65 -5.61
C MET A 157 -11.53 13.62 -6.36
N GLU A 158 -12.57 13.01 -5.78
CA GLU A 158 -13.94 13.01 -6.33
C GLU A 158 -14.50 14.43 -6.41
N ASP A 159 -14.33 15.21 -5.34
CA ASP A 159 -14.73 16.63 -5.26
C ASP A 159 -13.96 17.52 -6.27
N ALA A 160 -12.84 17.03 -6.83
CA ALA A 160 -12.07 17.73 -7.85
C ALA A 160 -12.61 17.54 -9.27
N ILE A 161 -13.63 16.69 -9.46
CA ILE A 161 -14.25 16.33 -10.74
C ILE A 161 -15.66 16.94 -10.78
N ASP A 162 -16.02 17.61 -11.88
CA ASP A 162 -17.25 18.41 -11.93
C ASP A 162 -18.52 17.53 -12.06
N GLU A 163 -18.39 16.30 -12.56
CA GLU A 163 -19.52 15.36 -12.78
C GLU A 163 -19.66 14.27 -11.70
N GLY A 164 -18.88 14.33 -10.62
CA GLY A 164 -19.06 13.49 -9.42
C GLY A 164 -18.87 11.97 -9.58
N ASN A 165 -18.60 11.45 -10.78
CA ASN A 165 -18.31 10.03 -11.02
C ASN A 165 -16.92 9.86 -11.64
N MET A 166 -16.07 8.99 -11.06
CA MET A 166 -14.72 8.69 -11.56
C MET A 166 -14.70 7.72 -12.75
N VAL A 167 -15.45 8.00 -13.82
CA VAL A 167 -15.66 7.05 -14.94
C VAL A 167 -14.37 6.66 -15.72
N SER A 168 -13.27 7.42 -15.54
CA SER A 168 -11.86 7.07 -15.79
C SER A 168 -10.98 8.32 -15.82
N PHE A 169 -9.72 8.21 -15.38
CA PHE A 169 -8.72 9.28 -15.52
C PHE A 169 -8.52 9.76 -16.97
N SER A 170 -8.67 8.89 -17.98
CA SER A 170 -8.49 9.30 -19.39
C SER A 170 -9.55 10.33 -19.82
N LYS A 171 -10.77 10.20 -19.30
CA LYS A 171 -11.95 11.01 -19.67
C LYS A 171 -12.00 12.37 -19.00
N PHE A 172 -11.21 12.58 -17.94
CA PHE A 172 -11.16 13.86 -17.25
C PHE A 172 -10.62 14.98 -18.15
N THR A 173 -11.20 16.16 -18.01
CA THR A 173 -10.69 17.40 -18.59
C THR A 173 -9.28 17.71 -18.06
N LEU A 174 -8.56 18.57 -18.77
CA LEU A 174 -7.21 18.99 -18.34
C LEU A 174 -7.24 19.65 -16.95
N ASP A 175 -8.26 20.48 -16.69
CA ASP A 175 -8.41 21.15 -15.40
C ASP A 175 -8.69 20.16 -14.27
N GLU A 176 -9.57 19.18 -14.48
CA GLU A 176 -9.82 18.09 -13.52
C GLU A 176 -8.56 17.29 -13.23
N LYS A 177 -7.81 16.89 -14.27
CA LYS A 177 -6.51 16.20 -14.11
C LYS A 177 -5.55 17.02 -13.24
N ARG A 178 -5.44 18.33 -13.48
CA ARG A 178 -4.58 19.22 -12.68
C ARG A 178 -5.07 19.35 -11.24
N ARG A 179 -6.38 19.42 -11.00
CA ARG A 179 -6.95 19.45 -9.65
C ARG A 179 -6.67 18.15 -8.89
N ILE A 180 -6.78 16.99 -9.54
CA ILE A 180 -6.44 15.68 -8.98
C ILE A 180 -4.95 15.61 -8.61
N LEU A 181 -4.05 15.96 -9.54
CA LEU A 181 -2.59 15.96 -9.28
C LEU A 181 -2.21 16.92 -8.15
N LYS A 182 -2.90 18.06 -8.03
CA LYS A 182 -2.76 18.99 -6.90
C LYS A 182 -3.16 18.36 -5.57
N VAL A 183 -4.24 17.58 -5.53
CA VAL A 183 -4.65 16.85 -4.33
C VAL A 183 -3.53 15.87 -3.95
N ILE A 184 -3.04 15.06 -4.89
CA ILE A 184 -1.96 14.09 -4.64
C ILE A 184 -0.71 14.77 -4.08
N GLU A 185 -0.24 15.86 -4.70
CA GLU A 185 0.93 16.62 -4.23
C GLU A 185 0.71 17.13 -2.80
N LYS A 186 -0.44 17.76 -2.53
CA LYS A 186 -0.77 18.31 -1.20
C LYS A 186 -0.89 17.23 -0.13
N LYS A 187 -1.25 16.01 -0.52
CA LYS A 187 -1.52 14.86 0.36
C LYS A 187 -0.33 13.92 0.54
N GLU A 188 0.86 14.29 0.07
CA GLU A 188 2.09 13.48 0.22
C GLU A 188 2.29 12.96 1.67
N LYS A 189 2.18 13.84 2.66
CA LYS A 189 2.33 13.47 4.09
C LYS A 189 1.21 12.55 4.59
N ASP A 190 0.00 12.68 4.06
CA ASP A 190 -1.12 11.84 4.46
C ASP A 190 -0.93 10.41 3.96
N PHE A 191 -0.37 10.22 2.75
CA PHE A 191 0.03 8.88 2.29
C PHE A 191 1.13 8.27 3.16
N GLU A 192 2.14 9.03 3.58
CA GLU A 192 3.15 8.53 4.52
C GLU A 192 2.54 8.12 5.87
N ASN A 193 1.58 8.91 6.37
CA ASN A 193 0.87 8.60 7.61
C ASN A 193 0.01 7.34 7.48
N ILE A 194 -0.65 7.12 6.33
CA ILE A 194 -1.38 5.88 6.05
C ILE A 194 -0.43 4.69 6.11
N LYS A 195 0.72 4.78 5.43
CA LYS A 195 1.74 3.72 5.46
C LYS A 195 2.19 3.43 6.89
N LEU A 196 2.52 4.46 7.67
CA LEU A 196 2.95 4.32 9.06
C LEU A 196 1.89 3.64 9.93
N GLU A 197 0.62 3.99 9.77
CA GLU A 197 -0.47 3.34 10.48
C GLU A 197 -0.65 1.87 10.08
N MET A 198 -0.46 1.53 8.81
CA MET A 198 -0.45 0.15 8.35
C MET A 198 0.75 -0.64 8.90
N ASP A 199 1.94 -0.03 8.95
CA ASP A 199 3.15 -0.60 9.55
C ASP A 199 2.89 -0.93 11.04
N ILE A 200 2.38 0.04 11.82
CA ILE A 200 2.02 -0.14 13.25
C ILE A 200 0.95 -1.23 13.43
N ALA A 201 -0.08 -1.25 12.59
CA ALA A 201 -1.14 -2.25 12.68
C ALA A 201 -0.61 -3.66 12.40
N ALA A 202 0.25 -3.81 11.38
CA ALA A 202 0.89 -5.08 11.04
C ALA A 202 1.82 -5.57 12.15
N ASP A 203 2.66 -4.69 12.70
CA ASP A 203 3.60 -5.03 13.78
C ASP A 203 2.86 -5.49 15.04
N ASN A 204 1.82 -4.76 15.45
CA ASN A 204 0.97 -5.16 16.57
C ASN A 204 0.29 -6.52 16.34
N LEU A 205 -0.20 -6.81 15.13
CA LEU A 205 -0.78 -8.13 14.79
C LEU A 205 0.28 -9.24 14.78
N ASN A 206 1.51 -8.93 14.40
CA ASN A 206 2.60 -9.89 14.35
C ASN A 206 3.07 -10.33 15.75
N GLU A 207 2.92 -9.46 16.75
CA GLU A 207 3.24 -9.75 18.15
C GLU A 207 2.12 -10.47 18.92
N VAL A 208 0.96 -10.72 18.31
CA VAL A 208 -0.16 -11.40 18.99
C VAL A 208 0.19 -12.86 19.22
N GLU A 209 0.14 -13.29 20.48
CA GLU A 209 0.27 -14.70 20.85
C GLU A 209 -1.12 -15.33 21.08
N TYR A 210 -1.32 -16.55 20.54
CA TYR A 210 -2.59 -17.27 20.67
C TYR A 210 -2.63 -18.08 21.95
N TYR A 211 -3.11 -17.47 23.04
CA TYR A 211 -3.32 -18.17 24.30
C TYR A 211 -4.76 -18.00 24.81
N ALA A 212 -5.36 -19.11 25.25
CA ALA A 212 -6.64 -19.18 25.94
C ALA A 212 -7.81 -18.47 25.22
N ALA A 213 -8.15 -17.25 25.63
CA ALA A 213 -9.32 -16.53 25.13
C ALA A 213 -9.24 -16.18 23.62
N LEU A 214 -8.03 -16.09 23.07
CA LEU A 214 -7.80 -15.80 21.65
C LEU A 214 -7.72 -17.06 20.77
N GLU A 215 -7.56 -18.25 21.35
CA GLU A 215 -7.43 -19.50 20.59
C GLU A 215 -8.59 -19.72 19.60
N PRO A 216 -9.87 -19.48 19.97
CA PRO A 216 -10.98 -19.64 19.04
C PRO A 216 -10.99 -18.65 17.87
N PHE A 217 -10.18 -17.57 17.95
CA PHE A 217 -10.10 -16.51 16.94
C PHE A 217 -8.80 -16.55 16.14
N LYS A 218 -7.96 -17.56 16.36
CA LYS A 218 -6.64 -17.69 15.71
C LYS A 218 -6.71 -17.53 14.20
N ASP A 219 -7.54 -18.32 13.52
CA ASP A 219 -7.64 -18.30 12.05
C ASP A 219 -8.09 -16.93 11.52
N LEU A 220 -8.95 -16.23 12.27
CA LEU A 220 -9.41 -14.89 11.92
C LEU A 220 -8.27 -13.87 12.04
N ILE A 221 -7.49 -13.93 13.12
CA ILE A 221 -6.37 -13.03 13.37
C ILE A 221 -5.22 -13.32 12.39
N ASP A 222 -4.91 -14.58 12.12
CA ASP A 222 -3.93 -14.99 11.11
C ASP A 222 -4.35 -14.49 9.72
N GLY A 223 -5.64 -14.66 9.36
CA GLY A 223 -6.19 -14.12 8.12
C GLY A 223 -6.07 -12.60 8.03
N LEU A 224 -6.33 -11.88 9.12
CA LEU A 224 -6.15 -10.43 9.19
C LEU A 224 -4.69 -10.02 9.05
N LYS A 225 -3.77 -10.71 9.74
CA LYS A 225 -2.32 -10.49 9.67
C LYS A 225 -1.80 -10.63 8.24
N ILE A 226 -2.18 -11.70 7.54
CA ILE A 226 -1.79 -11.93 6.14
C ILE A 226 -2.29 -10.79 5.25
N ARG A 227 -3.58 -10.42 5.37
CA ARG A 227 -4.17 -9.34 4.57
C ARG A 227 -3.53 -7.99 4.83
N VAL A 228 -3.42 -7.58 6.10
CA VAL A 228 -2.83 -6.28 6.47
C VAL A 228 -1.37 -6.19 6.01
N THR A 229 -0.59 -7.26 6.16
CA THR A 229 0.80 -7.31 5.69
C THR A 229 0.87 -7.16 4.18
N LYS A 230 0.05 -7.92 3.43
CA LYS A 230 -0.02 -7.83 1.96
C LYS A 230 -0.37 -6.41 1.51
N GLU A 231 -1.45 -5.83 2.03
CA GLU A 231 -1.90 -4.50 1.62
C GLU A 231 -0.91 -3.40 2.01
N ARG A 232 -0.24 -3.53 3.18
CA ARG A 232 0.85 -2.64 3.60
C ARG A 232 1.99 -2.68 2.59
N ASP A 233 2.40 -3.87 2.15
CA ASP A 233 3.49 -4.04 1.20
C ASP A 233 3.12 -3.48 -0.18
N THR A 234 1.90 -3.75 -0.66
CA THR A 234 1.37 -3.17 -1.89
C THR A 234 1.32 -1.64 -1.82
N PHE A 235 0.82 -1.07 -0.73
CA PHE A 235 0.78 0.38 -0.54
C PHE A 235 2.19 0.99 -0.44
N ALA A 236 3.12 0.31 0.22
CA ALA A 236 4.51 0.75 0.31
C ALA A 236 5.20 0.78 -1.07
N LYS A 237 4.86 -0.15 -1.97
CA LYS A 237 5.33 -0.15 -3.38
C LYS A 237 4.69 0.97 -4.21
N ALA A 238 3.42 1.29 -3.95
CA ALA A 238 2.71 2.37 -4.65
C ALA A 238 3.16 3.78 -4.20
N LEU A 239 3.62 3.93 -2.95
CA LEU A 239 3.94 5.23 -2.36
C LEU A 239 4.97 6.06 -3.15
N PRO A 240 6.11 5.50 -3.63
CA PRO A 240 7.03 6.23 -4.50
C PRO A 240 6.37 6.78 -5.77
N MET A 241 5.49 6.00 -6.40
CA MET A 241 4.76 6.43 -7.58
C MET A 241 3.87 7.62 -7.25
N LEU A 242 3.09 7.56 -6.16
CA LEU A 242 2.24 8.68 -5.72
C LEU A 242 3.02 9.99 -5.52
N LYS A 243 4.27 9.91 -5.03
CA LYS A 243 5.16 11.07 -4.84
C LYS A 243 5.70 11.64 -6.14
N ILE A 244 6.05 10.76 -7.08
CA ILE A 244 6.60 11.12 -8.38
C ILE A 244 5.51 11.62 -9.33
N MET A 245 4.29 11.11 -9.16
CA MET A 245 3.18 11.23 -10.10
C MET A 245 2.84 12.68 -10.48
N PRO A 246 2.69 13.66 -9.56
CA PRO A 246 2.41 15.04 -9.95
C PRO A 246 3.48 15.63 -10.87
N GLY A 247 4.76 15.52 -10.49
CA GLY A 247 5.86 16.05 -11.28
C GLY A 247 6.06 15.30 -12.60
N PHE A 248 5.84 13.98 -12.59
CA PHE A 248 5.86 13.14 -13.78
C PHE A 248 4.70 13.44 -14.73
N PHE A 249 3.55 13.90 -14.23
CA PHE A 249 2.43 14.30 -15.07
C PHE A 249 2.42 15.78 -15.46
N GLY A 250 3.50 16.51 -15.16
CA GLY A 250 3.57 17.92 -15.50
C GLY A 250 2.66 18.80 -14.65
N TYR A 251 2.65 18.56 -13.34
CA TYR A 251 2.04 19.44 -12.36
C TYR A 251 3.11 20.04 -11.43
N PRO A 252 3.09 21.36 -11.15
CA PRO A 252 2.11 22.34 -11.62
C PRO A 252 2.32 22.81 -13.07
N GLU A 253 3.51 22.62 -13.63
CA GLU A 253 3.89 23.03 -14.98
C GLU A 253 3.87 21.83 -15.93
N GLY A 254 3.22 21.97 -17.09
CA GLY A 254 3.06 20.88 -18.05
C GLY A 254 4.41 20.28 -18.47
N ALA A 255 4.45 18.96 -18.64
CA ALA A 255 5.66 18.22 -18.96
C ALA A 255 5.57 17.53 -20.33
N ARG A 256 6.71 17.43 -21.00
CA ARG A 256 6.89 16.79 -22.31
C ARG A 256 7.98 15.74 -22.21
N TYR A 257 7.67 14.50 -22.58
CA TYR A 257 8.63 13.41 -22.52
C TYR A 257 8.92 12.84 -23.89
N ILE A 258 10.15 12.37 -24.09
CA ILE A 258 10.48 11.43 -25.16
C ILE A 258 10.29 10.01 -24.61
N ALA A 259 9.49 9.17 -25.25
CA ALA A 259 9.49 7.74 -24.97
C ALA A 259 10.46 6.99 -25.90
N ALA A 260 11.11 5.96 -25.39
CA ALA A 260 11.98 5.11 -26.17
C ALA A 260 11.71 3.65 -25.81
N VAL A 261 11.52 2.82 -26.83
CA VAL A 261 11.54 1.37 -26.63
C VAL A 261 12.86 0.88 -27.19
N TYR A 262 13.69 0.29 -26.35
CA TYR A 262 14.97 -0.25 -26.77
C TYR A 262 14.87 -1.77 -26.88
N GLU A 263 15.74 -2.38 -27.68
CA GLU A 263 15.95 -3.83 -27.66
C GLU A 263 17.28 -4.12 -26.98
N PRO A 264 17.32 -4.95 -25.92
CA PRO A 264 18.59 -5.44 -25.41
C PRO A 264 19.32 -6.17 -26.55
N ALA A 265 20.62 -5.98 -26.64
CA ALA A 265 21.47 -6.63 -27.64
C ALA A 265 21.51 -8.15 -27.40
N SER A 266 20.45 -8.87 -27.81
CA SER A 266 20.49 -10.32 -27.86
C SER A 266 21.56 -10.75 -28.86
N GLU A 267 22.29 -11.83 -28.54
CA GLU A 267 23.43 -12.37 -29.32
C GLU A 267 23.15 -12.53 -30.83
N SER A 268 21.88 -12.61 -31.24
CA SER A 268 21.48 -12.68 -32.65
C SER A 268 21.85 -11.43 -33.49
N ARG A 269 22.11 -10.26 -32.89
CA ARG A 269 22.54 -9.07 -33.65
C ARG A 269 24.04 -9.04 -33.98
N ARG A 270 24.88 -9.89 -33.37
CA ARG A 270 26.32 -9.97 -33.70
C ARG A 270 26.62 -10.62 -35.06
N GLN A 271 25.60 -11.06 -35.82
CA GLN A 271 25.78 -11.74 -37.11
C GLN A 271 25.39 -10.92 -38.35
N LEU A 272 25.03 -9.64 -38.21
CA LEU A 272 24.75 -8.79 -39.38
C LEU A 272 26.00 -7.98 -39.77
N PRO A 273 26.46 -8.05 -41.04
CA PRO A 273 27.59 -7.25 -41.51
C PRO A 273 27.20 -5.77 -41.62
N PRO A 274 28.17 -4.85 -41.45
CA PRO A 274 27.94 -3.41 -41.59
C PRO A 274 27.90 -3.06 -43.08
N GLU A 275 26.74 -3.18 -43.72
CA GLU A 275 26.56 -2.68 -45.08
C GLU A 275 25.51 -1.56 -45.09
N GLY A 276 26.01 -0.34 -45.30
CA GLY A 276 25.21 0.87 -45.37
C GLY A 276 24.34 0.91 -46.63
N ARG A 277 23.13 1.44 -46.47
CA ARG A 277 22.33 2.03 -47.55
C ARG A 277 21.54 3.22 -47.01
N THR A 278 21.90 4.39 -47.51
CA THR A 278 21.10 5.61 -47.49
C THR A 278 19.91 5.44 -48.44
N GLY A 279 18.70 5.39 -47.89
CA GLY A 279 17.46 5.46 -48.68
C GLY A 279 16.96 6.91 -48.72
N GLU A 280 16.89 7.47 -49.93
CA GLU A 280 16.26 8.78 -50.21
C GLU A 280 14.73 8.65 -50.13
N LEU A 281 14.06 9.59 -49.44
CA LEU A 281 12.61 9.70 -49.37
C LEU A 281 12.12 10.94 -50.15
N SER A 282 11.13 10.72 -51.01
CA SER A 282 10.49 11.71 -51.88
C SER A 282 9.50 12.63 -51.14
N PRO A 283 9.23 13.84 -51.65
CA PRO A 283 8.38 14.84 -50.99
C PRO A 283 6.92 14.87 -51.51
N ALA A 284 5.95 15.01 -50.60
CA ALA A 284 4.60 15.62 -50.74
C ALA A 284 3.74 15.18 -49.51
N SER A 285 2.83 15.95 -48.90
CA SER A 285 1.91 16.96 -49.44
C SER A 285 1.35 17.87 -48.33
N GLU A 286 0.78 19.01 -48.75
CA GLU A 286 0.16 20.07 -47.96
C GLU A 286 -1.29 19.75 -47.52
N ASN A 287 -1.61 20.02 -46.25
CA ASN A 287 -2.80 20.73 -45.74
C ASN A 287 -3.23 20.18 -44.37
N THR A 288 -3.13 21.00 -43.32
CA THR A 288 -4.30 21.39 -42.50
C THR A 288 -3.90 22.42 -41.44
N LYS A 289 -4.77 23.41 -41.24
CA LYS A 289 -4.68 24.47 -40.24
C LYS A 289 -5.47 24.08 -38.99
N ASN A 290 -5.04 24.66 -37.87
CA ASN A 290 -5.70 24.74 -36.56
C ASN A 290 -5.76 23.47 -35.72
N THR A 291 -5.03 23.46 -34.60
CA THR A 291 -5.64 23.15 -33.28
C THR A 291 -4.81 23.67 -32.12
N LYS A 292 -5.52 23.98 -31.04
CA LYS A 292 -5.09 24.61 -29.78
C LYS A 292 -4.01 23.81 -29.05
N ILE A 293 -3.18 24.56 -28.34
CA ILE A 293 -2.21 24.09 -27.35
C ILE A 293 -2.97 23.60 -26.13
N ASP A 294 -2.95 22.29 -25.90
CA ASP A 294 -3.28 21.61 -24.65
C ASP A 294 -2.64 20.21 -24.76
N GLU A 295 -2.34 19.52 -23.65
CA GLU A 295 -2.04 18.06 -23.57
C GLU A 295 -0.63 17.58 -23.17
N PHE A 296 -0.67 16.47 -22.41
CA PHE A 296 0.43 15.65 -21.92
C PHE A 296 0.94 14.76 -23.06
N PHE A 297 2.00 15.21 -23.73
CA PHE A 297 2.60 14.47 -24.84
C PHE A 297 3.64 13.46 -24.34
N ILE A 298 3.40 12.19 -24.69
CA ILE A 298 4.47 11.22 -24.87
C ILE A 298 4.90 11.42 -26.33
N PHE A 299 5.95 12.21 -26.56
CA PHE A 299 6.55 12.31 -27.88
C PHE A 299 7.44 11.09 -28.10
N ASP A 300 7.38 10.58 -29.32
CA ASP A 300 8.30 9.59 -29.89
C ASP A 300 8.35 8.24 -29.21
N ILE A 301 8.45 7.22 -30.04
CA ILE A 301 8.94 5.91 -29.63
C ILE A 301 10.05 5.61 -30.60
N LEU A 302 11.27 5.72 -30.09
CA LEU A 302 12.47 5.45 -30.87
C LEU A 302 12.60 3.95 -31.15
N TYR A 303 11.80 3.47 -32.09
CA TYR A 303 12.02 2.24 -32.84
C TYR A 303 12.62 2.62 -34.18
N GLY A 304 13.93 2.84 -34.22
CA GLY A 304 14.68 3.01 -35.48
C GLY A 304 14.27 4.16 -36.40
N GLU A 305 13.26 4.98 -36.10
CA GLU A 305 12.80 6.18 -36.80
C GLU A 305 12.03 7.10 -35.84
N ILE A 306 12.27 8.42 -35.94
CA ILE A 306 11.59 9.46 -35.17
C ILE A 306 10.25 9.78 -35.84
N LEU A 307 9.16 9.62 -35.11
CA LEU A 307 7.82 9.92 -35.55
C LEU A 307 7.08 10.62 -34.40
N GLY A 308 6.97 11.93 -34.53
CA GLY A 308 6.06 12.70 -33.68
C GLY A 308 4.64 12.22 -33.93
N CYS A 309 3.91 11.88 -32.86
CA CYS A 309 2.48 11.61 -32.94
C CYS A 309 1.66 12.85 -33.33
N GLU A 310 2.30 14.01 -33.32
CA GLU A 310 1.91 15.19 -34.10
C GLU A 310 2.99 15.45 -35.17
N ALA A 311 2.86 14.79 -36.32
CA ALA A 311 3.65 15.14 -37.48
C ALA A 311 3.17 16.51 -38.00
N HIS A 312 3.76 17.59 -37.51
CA HIS A 312 3.95 18.74 -38.39
C HIS A 312 4.85 18.29 -39.54
N ASN A 313 4.53 18.74 -40.75
CA ASN A 313 5.37 18.56 -41.94
C ASN A 313 6.79 19.06 -41.63
N VAL A 314 7.65 18.17 -41.12
CA VAL A 314 9.08 18.42 -41.06
C VAL A 314 9.56 18.20 -42.48
N ASN A 315 9.58 19.28 -43.26
CA ASN A 315 9.92 19.26 -44.69
C ASN A 315 11.38 18.86 -44.97
N GLU A 316 12.18 18.55 -43.95
CA GLU A 316 13.56 18.11 -44.10
C GLU A 316 13.83 16.88 -43.21
N PRO A 317 14.25 15.74 -43.79
CA PRO A 317 14.66 14.59 -42.99
C PRO A 317 15.91 14.96 -42.18
N GLY A 318 15.72 15.26 -40.90
CA GLY A 318 16.83 15.39 -39.97
C GLY A 318 17.70 14.14 -40.00
N ASN A 319 19.03 14.30 -40.01
CA ASN A 319 19.94 13.17 -39.90
C ASN A 319 19.92 12.62 -38.47
N TYR A 320 19.03 11.65 -38.22
CA TYR A 320 18.87 11.00 -36.92
C TYR A 320 19.75 9.77 -36.72
N GLU A 321 20.64 9.47 -37.67
CA GLU A 321 21.51 8.29 -37.61
C GLU A 321 22.35 8.21 -36.33
N PRO A 322 22.89 9.32 -35.77
CA PRO A 322 23.61 9.28 -34.49
C PRO A 322 22.75 8.80 -33.32
N ILE A 323 21.48 9.22 -33.25
CA ILE A 323 20.56 8.81 -32.18
C ILE A 323 20.23 7.32 -32.34
N LYS A 324 19.97 6.87 -33.57
CA LYS A 324 19.72 5.46 -33.87
C LYS A 324 20.95 4.60 -33.61
N GLN A 325 22.15 5.13 -33.81
CA GLN A 325 23.41 4.44 -33.56
C GLN A 325 23.64 4.28 -32.06
N TRP A 326 23.47 5.32 -31.23
CA TRP A 326 23.57 5.21 -29.77
C TRP A 326 22.58 4.18 -29.20
N LEU A 327 21.33 4.18 -29.67
CA LEU A 327 20.34 3.20 -29.23
C LEU A 327 20.65 1.75 -29.68
N ARG A 328 21.47 1.57 -30.72
CA ARG A 328 21.84 0.26 -31.29
C ARG A 328 23.16 -0.27 -30.73
N GLU A 329 24.16 0.59 -30.56
CA GLU A 329 25.51 0.24 -30.11
C GLU A 329 25.56 0.04 -28.59
N ASP A 330 24.79 0.81 -27.83
CA ASP A 330 24.87 0.89 -26.37
C ASP A 330 23.78 0.07 -25.65
N GLY A 331 23.21 -0.94 -26.32
CA GLY A 331 22.13 -1.80 -25.82
C GLY A 331 22.49 -2.74 -24.64
N ASP A 332 23.69 -2.60 -24.08
CA ASP A 332 24.12 -3.28 -22.85
C ASP A 332 23.85 -2.37 -21.63
N PHE A 333 23.09 -2.91 -20.67
CA PHE A 333 22.54 -2.21 -19.49
C PHE A 333 23.56 -1.64 -18.48
N ASP A 334 24.85 -1.78 -18.75
CA ASP A 334 25.93 -1.15 -18.00
C ASP A 334 26.22 0.28 -18.49
N PHE A 335 25.51 0.77 -19.51
CA PHE A 335 25.68 2.12 -20.05
C PHE A 335 25.11 3.23 -19.14
N GLU A 336 25.73 4.42 -19.21
CA GLU A 336 25.25 5.65 -18.57
C GLU A 336 23.95 6.14 -19.25
N TRP A 337 22.77 5.60 -18.89
CA TRP A 337 21.46 6.05 -19.41
C TRP A 337 21.28 7.58 -19.31
N ASP A 338 21.83 8.19 -18.26
CA ASP A 338 21.87 9.63 -18.10
C ASP A 338 22.64 10.33 -19.24
N GLU A 339 23.73 9.73 -19.73
CA GLU A 339 24.50 10.24 -20.87
C GLU A 339 23.73 10.12 -22.17
N LEU A 340 23.12 8.95 -22.44
CA LEU A 340 22.26 8.76 -23.61
C LEU A 340 21.13 9.79 -23.63
N ALA A 341 20.45 9.97 -22.49
CA ALA A 341 19.40 10.95 -22.37
C ALA A 341 19.89 12.39 -22.57
N ARG A 342 21.07 12.75 -22.04
CA ARG A 342 21.72 14.05 -22.30
C ARG A 342 22.02 14.23 -23.79
N ASN A 343 22.48 13.19 -24.47
CA ASN A 343 22.76 13.22 -25.90
C ASN A 343 21.48 13.37 -26.72
N ILE A 344 20.44 12.58 -26.45
CA ILE A 344 19.14 12.74 -27.12
C ILE A 344 18.60 14.16 -26.92
N ASN A 345 18.59 14.68 -25.69
CA ASN A 345 18.08 16.02 -25.40
C ASN A 345 18.92 17.14 -26.06
N ARG A 346 20.22 16.91 -26.30
CA ARG A 346 21.09 17.86 -27.03
C ARG A 346 20.86 17.81 -28.53
N TYR A 347 20.75 16.60 -29.10
CA TYR A 347 20.75 16.41 -30.54
C TYR A 347 19.35 16.51 -31.16
N TYR A 348 18.31 16.07 -30.44
CA TYR A 348 16.95 16.02 -30.97
C TYR A 348 16.41 17.41 -31.36
N PRO A 349 16.48 18.47 -30.52
CA PRO A 349 15.97 19.78 -30.90
C PRO A 349 16.74 20.41 -32.07
N ALA A 350 18.03 20.09 -32.19
CA ALA A 350 18.89 20.61 -33.25
C ALA A 350 18.60 20.00 -34.63
N HIS A 351 18.05 18.78 -34.69
CA HIS A 351 17.86 18.04 -35.94
C HIS A 351 16.40 17.80 -36.31
N SER A 352 15.46 17.94 -35.37
CA SER A 352 14.05 17.64 -35.61
C SER A 352 13.23 18.83 -36.11
N GLY A 353 13.78 20.04 -36.07
CA GLY A 353 13.01 21.27 -36.30
C GLY A 353 11.99 21.58 -35.19
N PHE A 354 11.79 20.67 -34.22
CA PHE A 354 11.00 20.92 -33.02
C PHE A 354 11.85 21.69 -32.01
N VAL A 355 11.60 23.01 -31.92
CA VAL A 355 12.29 23.95 -31.01
C VAL A 355 11.86 23.77 -29.54
N ARG A 356 11.25 22.63 -29.18
CA ARG A 356 10.67 22.43 -27.86
C ARG A 356 11.62 21.65 -26.97
N GLU A 357 11.96 22.24 -25.84
CA GLU A 357 12.65 21.57 -24.76
C GLU A 357 11.79 20.45 -24.15
N PHE A 358 12.35 19.25 -23.99
CA PHE A 358 11.70 18.14 -23.28
C PHE A 358 12.02 18.18 -21.79
N ASP A 359 11.10 17.72 -20.96
CA ASP A 359 11.22 17.63 -19.51
C ASP A 359 11.80 16.29 -19.05
N GLY A 360 11.90 15.32 -19.96
CA GLY A 360 12.64 14.11 -19.72
C GLY A 360 12.55 13.09 -20.85
N ILE A 361 13.24 11.99 -20.65
CA ILE A 361 13.27 10.84 -21.55
C ILE A 361 12.96 9.61 -20.71
N ILE A 362 11.95 8.86 -21.13
CA ILE A 362 11.50 7.63 -20.50
C ILE A 362 11.78 6.50 -21.46
N SER A 363 12.30 5.38 -20.98
CA SER A 363 12.46 4.19 -21.78
C SER A 363 11.90 2.96 -21.13
N GLY A 364 11.47 2.04 -21.99
CA GLY A 364 10.90 0.75 -21.61
C GLY A 364 11.52 -0.37 -22.44
N SER A 365 11.78 -1.49 -21.78
CA SER A 365 12.23 -2.72 -22.44
C SER A 365 11.08 -3.42 -23.15
N PRO A 366 11.37 -4.38 -24.05
CA PRO A 366 10.32 -5.18 -24.66
C PRO A 366 9.58 -6.03 -23.62
N LYS A 367 10.26 -6.48 -22.55
CA LYS A 367 9.62 -7.19 -21.44
C LYS A 367 8.56 -6.30 -20.78
N PHE A 368 8.92 -5.08 -20.41
CA PHE A 368 8.02 -4.12 -19.78
C PHE A 368 6.75 -3.87 -20.61
N ILE A 369 6.92 -3.61 -21.91
CA ILE A 369 5.77 -3.39 -22.81
C ILE A 369 4.90 -4.66 -22.92
N ARG A 370 5.48 -5.87 -22.98
CA ARG A 370 4.68 -7.12 -23.02
C ARG A 370 3.83 -7.30 -21.78
N GLU A 371 4.37 -6.99 -20.61
CA GLU A 371 3.65 -7.08 -19.33
C GLU A 371 2.50 -6.05 -19.27
N PHE A 372 2.68 -4.88 -19.86
CA PHE A 372 1.56 -3.95 -20.07
C PHE A 372 0.47 -4.51 -20.98
N PHE A 373 0.82 -5.16 -22.09
CA PHE A 373 -0.17 -5.83 -22.93
C PHE A 373 -0.84 -7.02 -22.25
N GLU A 374 -0.15 -7.70 -21.35
CA GLU A 374 -0.74 -8.76 -20.52
C GLU A 374 -1.81 -8.19 -19.58
N LEU A 375 -1.58 -6.99 -19.04
CA LEU A 375 -2.54 -6.29 -18.18
C LEU A 375 -3.68 -5.64 -18.97
N SER A 376 -3.38 -4.91 -20.04
CA SER A 376 -4.35 -4.12 -20.83
C SER A 376 -5.16 -4.93 -21.83
N GLY A 377 -4.75 -6.18 -22.08
CA GLY A 377 -5.29 -7.03 -23.13
C GLY A 377 -4.93 -6.56 -24.55
N GLN A 378 -5.52 -7.24 -25.54
CA GLN A 378 -5.26 -6.98 -26.96
C GLN A 378 -5.79 -5.62 -27.43
N ILE A 379 -5.03 -4.97 -28.32
CA ILE A 379 -5.37 -3.68 -28.95
C ILE A 379 -5.53 -3.89 -30.46
N ILE A 380 -6.55 -3.29 -31.07
CA ILE A 380 -6.77 -3.36 -32.51
C ILE A 380 -6.65 -1.96 -33.10
N ILE A 381 -5.66 -1.74 -33.97
CA ILE A 381 -5.45 -0.48 -34.71
C ILE A 381 -5.56 -0.79 -36.20
N ASN A 382 -6.47 -0.11 -36.89
CA ASN A 382 -6.64 -0.25 -38.36
C ASN A 382 -6.80 -1.70 -38.86
N GLY A 383 -7.42 -2.56 -38.05
CA GLY A 383 -7.63 -3.99 -38.37
C GLY A 383 -6.46 -4.90 -38.02
N THR A 384 -5.34 -4.35 -37.55
CA THR A 384 -4.19 -5.11 -37.04
C THR A 384 -4.34 -5.33 -35.53
N GLU A 385 -4.22 -6.58 -35.10
CA GLU A 385 -4.27 -6.98 -33.69
C GLU A 385 -2.86 -6.97 -33.07
N TYR A 386 -2.72 -6.28 -31.95
CA TYR A 386 -1.52 -6.21 -31.13
C TYR A 386 -1.79 -6.81 -29.75
N ASN A 387 -0.94 -7.75 -29.35
CA ASN A 387 -1.00 -8.44 -28.06
C ASN A 387 0.43 -8.75 -27.56
N LYS A 388 0.55 -9.31 -26.35
CA LYS A 388 1.85 -9.57 -25.69
C LYS A 388 2.79 -10.47 -26.50
N ASP A 389 2.25 -11.31 -27.38
CA ASP A 389 3.02 -12.31 -28.14
C ASP A 389 3.45 -11.81 -29.52
N ASN A 390 2.69 -10.87 -30.09
CA ASN A 390 2.91 -10.38 -31.45
C ASN A 390 3.34 -8.91 -31.54
N ILE A 391 3.24 -8.11 -30.48
CA ILE A 391 3.51 -6.66 -30.50
C ILE A 391 4.85 -6.33 -31.18
N PHE A 392 5.93 -6.97 -30.77
CA PHE A 392 7.26 -6.77 -31.35
C PHE A 392 7.40 -7.39 -32.74
N LYS A 393 6.78 -8.56 -32.98
CA LYS A 393 6.76 -9.15 -34.32
C LYS A 393 6.07 -8.24 -35.34
N GLN A 394 4.99 -7.59 -34.94
CA GLN A 394 4.24 -6.66 -35.79
C GLN A 394 5.00 -5.34 -35.97
N ILE A 395 5.62 -4.81 -34.92
CA ILE A 395 6.47 -3.61 -35.02
C ILE A 395 7.70 -3.86 -35.91
N ASP A 396 8.34 -5.02 -35.78
CA ASP A 396 9.54 -5.40 -36.54
C ASP A 396 9.24 -5.87 -37.97
N ALA A 397 8.05 -6.46 -38.22
CA ALA A 397 7.63 -6.87 -39.56
C ALA A 397 7.60 -5.69 -40.55
N GLY A 398 7.42 -4.46 -40.05
CA GLY A 398 7.52 -3.23 -40.84
C GLY A 398 8.92 -2.92 -41.39
N GLN A 399 9.97 -3.62 -40.95
CA GLN A 399 11.34 -3.46 -41.46
C GLN A 399 11.84 -4.62 -42.34
N TRP A 400 11.13 -5.76 -42.40
CA TRP A 400 11.68 -6.97 -43.03
C TRP A 400 10.78 -7.67 -44.06
N ASP A 401 9.48 -7.38 -44.14
CA ASP A 401 8.63 -8.05 -45.12
C ASP A 401 7.53 -7.17 -45.71
N THR A 402 7.55 -7.03 -47.02
CA THR A 402 6.65 -6.25 -47.89
C THR A 402 5.16 -6.66 -47.84
N GLN A 403 4.73 -7.47 -46.87
CA GLN A 403 3.34 -7.98 -46.78
C GLN A 403 2.63 -7.71 -45.45
N LEU A 404 3.30 -7.19 -44.43
CA LEU A 404 2.67 -6.71 -43.19
C LEU A 404 3.13 -5.28 -42.93
N GLN A 405 2.51 -4.34 -43.64
CA GLN A 405 2.68 -2.91 -43.39
C GLN A 405 1.96 -2.58 -42.07
N VAL A 406 2.68 -2.64 -40.95
CA VAL A 406 2.37 -1.67 -39.89
C VAL A 406 2.79 -0.33 -40.47
N LYS A 407 1.82 0.49 -40.84
CA LYS A 407 2.13 1.82 -41.35
C LYS A 407 2.81 2.58 -40.20
N GLN A 408 3.79 3.44 -40.51
CA GLN A 408 4.32 4.39 -39.51
C GLN A 408 3.19 5.11 -38.74
N GLU A 409 2.07 5.31 -39.44
CA GLU A 409 0.79 5.85 -38.97
C GLU A 409 0.17 5.09 -37.77
N ASP A 410 0.46 3.80 -37.57
CA ASP A 410 -0.19 2.93 -36.58
C ASP A 410 0.52 2.90 -35.20
N LYS A 411 1.81 3.26 -35.15
CA LYS A 411 2.61 3.20 -33.91
C LYS A 411 2.08 4.16 -32.85
N CYS A 412 1.83 5.41 -33.23
CA CYS A 412 1.32 6.43 -32.31
C CYS A 412 -0.08 6.10 -31.76
N PRO A 413 -1.07 5.72 -32.58
CA PRO A 413 -2.36 5.23 -32.11
C PRO A 413 -2.25 4.06 -31.13
N LEU A 414 -1.33 3.12 -31.36
CA LEU A 414 -1.15 1.95 -30.50
C LEU A 414 -0.75 2.32 -29.07
N PHE A 415 0.26 3.18 -28.92
CA PHE A 415 0.73 3.59 -27.60
C PHE A 415 -0.20 4.61 -26.93
N LEU A 416 -0.92 5.42 -27.70
CA LEU A 416 -2.00 6.25 -27.18
C LEU A 416 -3.13 5.39 -26.61
N GLU A 417 -3.54 4.35 -27.33
CA GLU A 417 -4.55 3.39 -26.87
C GLU A 417 -4.05 2.61 -25.64
N LEU A 418 -2.79 2.17 -25.62
CA LEU A 418 -2.19 1.53 -24.45
C LEU A 418 -2.20 2.46 -23.22
N LYS A 419 -1.84 3.73 -23.40
CA LYS A 419 -1.91 4.77 -22.36
C LYS A 419 -3.34 4.91 -21.83
N ILE A 420 -4.33 5.03 -22.72
CA ILE A 420 -5.75 5.13 -22.35
C ILE A 420 -6.15 3.91 -21.51
N ARG A 421 -5.82 2.70 -21.97
CA ARG A 421 -6.16 1.47 -21.24
C ARG A 421 -5.52 1.36 -19.87
N ILE A 422 -4.26 1.82 -19.73
CA ILE A 422 -3.58 1.88 -18.43
C ILE A 422 -4.30 2.85 -17.48
N PHE A 423 -4.74 4.01 -17.97
CA PHE A 423 -5.51 4.95 -17.15
C PHE A 423 -6.95 4.51 -16.86
N ASP A 424 -7.50 3.65 -17.71
CA ASP A 424 -8.84 3.06 -17.59
C ASP A 424 -8.82 1.72 -16.83
N LEU A 425 -7.69 1.34 -16.21
CA LEU A 425 -7.60 0.10 -15.45
C LEU A 425 -8.60 0.12 -14.28
N PRO A 426 -9.38 -0.96 -14.08
CA PRO A 426 -10.22 -1.11 -12.91
C PRO A 426 -9.41 -0.96 -11.61
N PRO A 427 -9.98 -0.40 -10.53
CA PRO A 427 -9.31 -0.22 -9.23
C PRO A 427 -8.52 -1.46 -8.75
N LEU A 428 -9.07 -2.66 -8.96
CA LEU A 428 -8.43 -3.92 -8.54
C LEU A 428 -7.14 -4.26 -9.31
N GLN A 429 -6.98 -3.78 -10.55
CA GLN A 429 -5.81 -4.04 -11.40
C GLN A 429 -4.67 -3.05 -11.15
N TRP A 430 -4.89 -1.98 -10.38
CA TRP A 430 -3.84 -1.02 -10.05
C TRP A 430 -2.75 -1.62 -9.17
N ALA A 431 -3.07 -2.61 -8.32
CA ALA A 431 -2.07 -3.34 -7.56
C ALA A 431 -1.12 -4.11 -8.50
N ASP A 432 -1.66 -4.80 -9.50
CA ASP A 432 -0.87 -5.51 -10.51
C ASP A 432 -0.03 -4.54 -11.35
N PHE A 433 -0.61 -3.40 -11.75
CA PHE A 433 0.13 -2.34 -12.45
C PHE A 433 1.32 -1.81 -11.63
N VAL A 434 1.10 -1.52 -10.34
CA VAL A 434 2.16 -1.06 -9.43
C VAL A 434 3.25 -2.12 -9.31
N ASP A 435 2.89 -3.40 -9.20
CA ASP A 435 3.86 -4.49 -9.14
C ASP A 435 4.69 -4.59 -10.43
N ILE A 436 4.05 -4.48 -11.61
CA ILE A 436 4.76 -4.45 -12.91
C ILE A 436 5.72 -3.27 -12.98
N VAL A 437 5.26 -2.05 -12.68
CA VAL A 437 6.12 -0.85 -12.73
C VAL A 437 7.27 -0.97 -11.74
N HIS A 438 7.00 -1.47 -10.53
CA HIS A 438 8.00 -1.69 -9.49
C HIS A 438 9.05 -2.71 -9.94
N GLU A 439 8.64 -3.91 -10.36
CA GLU A 439 9.57 -4.96 -10.81
C GLU A 439 10.41 -4.48 -12.01
N ASN A 440 9.80 -3.81 -12.98
CA ASN A 440 10.52 -3.34 -14.15
C ASN A 440 11.46 -2.17 -13.84
N THR A 441 11.11 -1.30 -12.89
CA THR A 441 12.04 -0.26 -12.41
C THR A 441 13.23 -0.90 -11.71
N GLU A 442 12.99 -1.93 -10.91
CA GLU A 442 14.02 -2.64 -10.15
C GLU A 442 14.96 -3.47 -11.00
N THR A 443 14.43 -4.08 -12.06
CA THR A 443 15.19 -4.87 -13.04
C THR A 443 15.73 -4.01 -14.20
N LYS A 444 15.65 -2.68 -14.06
CA LYS A 444 16.06 -1.67 -15.06
C LYS A 444 15.38 -1.82 -16.43
N ASN A 445 14.26 -2.53 -16.50
CA ASN A 445 13.40 -2.60 -17.69
C ASN A 445 12.63 -1.29 -17.96
N ILE A 446 12.62 -0.35 -17.00
CA ILE A 446 12.19 1.04 -17.18
C ILE A 446 13.33 1.94 -16.74
N ASN A 447 13.64 2.97 -17.53
CA ASN A 447 14.55 4.04 -17.12
C ASN A 447 13.92 5.39 -17.41
N ALA A 448 14.24 6.38 -16.58
CA ALA A 448 13.76 7.73 -16.77
C ALA A 448 14.86 8.72 -16.39
N THR A 449 15.06 9.70 -17.27
CA THR A 449 15.93 10.85 -17.04
C THR A 449 15.09 12.10 -17.16
N LEU A 450 14.82 12.75 -16.03
CA LEU A 450 13.94 13.90 -15.92
C LEU A 450 14.76 15.16 -15.61
N LYS A 451 14.36 16.30 -16.16
CA LYS A 451 14.91 17.62 -15.82
C LYS A 451 14.58 18.04 -14.39
N ASN A 452 13.41 17.62 -13.89
CA ASN A 452 13.01 17.88 -12.52
C ASN A 452 13.90 17.07 -11.56
N GLN A 453 14.89 17.75 -10.96
CA GLN A 453 15.87 17.12 -10.07
C GLN A 453 15.23 16.40 -8.88
N LYS A 454 14.17 16.97 -8.29
CA LYS A 454 13.44 16.34 -7.17
C LYS A 454 12.87 14.98 -7.59
N VAL A 455 12.25 14.92 -8.77
CA VAL A 455 11.67 13.68 -9.29
C VAL A 455 12.77 12.69 -9.69
N GLN A 456 13.85 13.18 -10.33
CA GLN A 456 15.00 12.34 -10.71
C GLN A 456 15.68 11.71 -9.49
N GLU A 457 15.86 12.45 -8.40
CA GLU A 457 16.42 11.95 -7.15
C GLU A 457 15.54 10.89 -6.50
N LEU A 458 14.21 11.04 -6.57
CA LEU A 458 13.27 10.03 -6.09
C LEU A 458 13.39 8.73 -6.91
N ILE A 459 13.47 8.83 -8.23
CA ILE A 459 13.65 7.68 -9.14
C ILE A 459 14.99 6.98 -8.84
N ARG A 460 16.10 7.74 -8.80
CA ARG A 460 17.43 7.20 -8.47
C ARG A 460 17.49 6.59 -7.08
N GLY A 461 16.81 7.19 -6.09
CA GLY A 461 16.73 6.68 -4.74
C GLY A 461 16.04 5.31 -4.64
N GLN A 462 15.07 5.03 -5.53
CA GLN A 462 14.49 3.69 -5.66
C GLN A 462 15.47 2.69 -6.29
N GLN A 463 16.24 3.12 -7.30
CA GLN A 463 17.22 2.28 -7.99
C GLN A 463 18.45 1.97 -7.11
N ALA A 464 18.93 2.93 -6.31
CA ALA A 464 20.18 2.83 -5.56
C ALA A 464 20.10 1.95 -4.30
N LYS A 465 18.92 1.82 -3.68
CA LYS A 465 18.71 0.99 -2.47
C LYS A 465 19.02 -0.51 -2.64
N ARG A 466 19.43 -0.95 -3.84
CA ARG A 466 19.71 -2.34 -4.21
C ARG A 466 21.16 -2.61 -4.62
N GLY A 467 22.00 -1.58 -4.72
CA GLY A 467 23.44 -1.76 -4.94
C GLY A 467 24.22 -2.10 -3.66
N LEU A 468 23.53 -2.20 -2.52
CA LEU A 468 23.99 -2.58 -1.19
C LEU A 468 23.21 -3.81 -0.75
#